data_AF-A0A6D2IMV8-F1
#
_entry.id   AF-A0A6D2IMV8-F1
#
_cell.length_a   1.000
_cell.length_b   1.000
_cell.length_c   1.000
_cell.angle_alpha   90.00
_cell.angle_beta   90.00
_cell.angle_gamma   90.00
#
_symmetry.space_group_name_H-M   'P 1'
#
loop_
_entity.id
_entity.type
_entity.pdbx_description
1 polymer ?
#
loop_
_entity_poly.entity_id
_entity_poly.type
_entity_poly.pdbx_seq_one_letter_code
_entity_poly.pdbx_strand_id
1 'polypeptide(L)'
;MMQTYPPRTEEEVKAETTVWWDINRCPVPGDVNPRLIGPFIKDSLKNIGYSGRLTITAIGILTEVDNEVLQALCSTGVSLYHIPTEGVVRPLCRLLNDYPPPANLMVLSRQGFLDQFIRSLSSTYNILGSIYPERSIRYGFARSEECYLWETFLADIRSPTTVREPLLPEAGQWRTMAGPALFCGSCKLDLKGFQSFANHLCSKEHALKDLHYQPFGGARAAFESKGLDADAIRGMLKRLREAPRQPLYDEDDED
;
A
#
# COMPACT_ATOMS: atom_id res chain seq x y z
N MET A 1 -35.29 2.30 7.14
CA MET A 1 -34.86 3.71 7.11
C MET A 1 -33.38 3.72 6.76
N MET A 2 -33.01 4.31 5.62
CA MET A 2 -31.63 4.40 5.15
C MET A 2 -30.87 5.34 6.08
N GLN A 3 -29.98 4.80 6.91
CA GLN A 3 -29.11 5.62 7.74
C GLN A 3 -27.95 6.08 6.84
N THR A 4 -28.04 7.33 6.41
CA THR A 4 -27.03 8.00 5.60
C THR A 4 -25.81 8.25 6.47
N TYR A 5 -24.60 8.01 5.92
CA TYR A 5 -23.37 8.62 6.44
C TYR A 5 -23.62 10.10 6.74
N PRO A 6 -22.96 10.70 7.75
CA PRO A 6 -22.96 12.15 7.85
C PRO A 6 -22.61 12.69 6.45
N PRO A 7 -23.39 13.64 5.92
CA PRO A 7 -23.17 14.13 4.57
C PRO A 7 -21.73 14.64 4.48
N ARG A 8 -20.98 14.11 3.51
CA ARG A 8 -19.62 14.56 3.24
C ARG A 8 -19.64 16.04 2.96
N THR A 9 -18.66 16.76 3.47
CA THR A 9 -18.52 18.17 3.13
C THR A 9 -18.16 18.31 1.65
N GLU A 10 -18.51 19.43 1.03
CA GLU A 10 -18.07 19.69 -0.35
C GLU A 10 -16.54 19.68 -0.49
N GLU A 11 -15.84 20.06 0.59
CA GLU A 11 -14.38 20.04 0.68
C GLU A 11 -13.87 18.60 0.61
N GLU A 12 -14.43 17.66 1.39
CA GLU A 12 -14.07 16.22 1.34
C GLU A 12 -14.34 15.59 -0.02
N VAL A 13 -15.46 15.93 -0.67
CA VAL A 13 -15.84 15.40 -1.99
C VAL A 13 -14.83 15.80 -3.07
N LYS A 14 -14.34 17.05 -3.02
CA LYS A 14 -13.42 17.64 -4.00
C LYS A 14 -11.95 17.46 -3.62
N ALA A 15 -11.65 17.14 -2.36
CA ALA A 15 -10.30 16.95 -1.84
C ALA A 15 -9.55 15.81 -2.53
N GLU A 16 -8.23 15.93 -2.55
CA GLU A 16 -7.36 14.87 -3.05
C GLU A 16 -7.49 13.62 -2.17
N THR A 17 -7.65 12.47 -2.80
CA THR A 17 -7.79 11.17 -2.17
C THR A 17 -6.55 10.34 -2.44
N THR A 18 -5.89 9.89 -1.39
CA THR A 18 -4.74 9.00 -1.50
C THR A 18 -5.06 7.66 -0.85
N VAL A 19 -4.75 6.57 -1.56
CA VAL A 19 -4.94 5.19 -1.11
C VAL A 19 -3.57 4.58 -0.92
N TRP A 20 -3.26 4.18 0.31
CA TRP A 20 -2.04 3.47 0.65
C TRP A 20 -2.35 2.02 0.88
N TRP A 21 -1.75 1.18 0.06
CA TRP A 21 -2.03 -0.24 0.06
C TRP A 21 -0.77 -1.03 0.44
N ASP A 22 -0.81 -1.67 1.60
CA ASP A 22 0.21 -2.61 2.05
C ASP A 22 0.07 -3.92 1.24
N ILE A 23 0.85 -4.03 0.16
CA ILE A 23 0.75 -5.16 -0.77
C ILE A 23 1.25 -6.47 -0.18
N ASN A 24 2.11 -6.45 0.85
CA ASN A 24 2.58 -7.67 1.51
C ASN A 24 1.53 -8.25 2.45
N ARG A 25 0.67 -7.41 3.06
CA ARG A 25 -0.40 -7.86 3.97
C ARG A 25 -1.76 -8.01 3.30
N CYS A 26 -1.96 -7.29 2.21
CA CYS A 26 -3.12 -7.38 1.34
C CYS A 26 -2.65 -7.77 -0.08
N PRO A 27 -2.06 -8.96 -0.29
CA PRO A 27 -1.54 -9.36 -1.59
C PRO A 27 -2.67 -9.56 -2.61
N VAL A 28 -2.32 -9.44 -3.89
CA VAL A 28 -3.21 -9.85 -4.99
C VAL A 28 -3.28 -11.38 -5.01
N PRO A 29 -4.47 -11.99 -4.84
CA PRO A 29 -4.62 -13.43 -4.94
C PRO A 29 -4.32 -13.96 -6.34
N GLY A 30 -3.84 -15.20 -6.45
CA GLY A 30 -3.50 -15.81 -7.75
C GLY A 30 -4.69 -16.00 -8.70
N ASP A 31 -5.92 -15.99 -8.19
CA ASP A 31 -7.16 -16.06 -8.97
C ASP A 31 -7.67 -14.68 -9.44
N VAL A 32 -7.01 -13.59 -9.05
CA VAL A 32 -7.44 -12.22 -9.35
C VAL A 32 -6.47 -11.54 -10.31
N ASN A 33 -6.99 -11.02 -11.42
CA ASN A 33 -6.18 -10.21 -12.36
C ASN A 33 -5.76 -8.88 -11.69
N PRO A 34 -4.45 -8.61 -11.50
CA PRO A 34 -3.99 -7.40 -10.82
C PRO A 34 -4.46 -6.10 -11.51
N ARG A 35 -4.70 -6.15 -12.84
CA ARG A 35 -5.20 -5.00 -13.61
C ARG A 35 -6.60 -4.54 -13.19
N LEU A 36 -7.33 -5.34 -12.41
CA LEU A 36 -8.67 -4.98 -11.94
C LEU A 36 -8.64 -4.16 -10.65
N ILE A 37 -7.58 -4.27 -9.83
CA ILE A 37 -7.52 -3.67 -8.50
C ILE A 37 -7.64 -2.14 -8.55
N GLY A 38 -6.77 -1.47 -9.32
CA GLY A 38 -6.76 0.00 -9.43
C GLY A 38 -8.10 0.58 -9.91
N PRO A 39 -8.64 0.12 -11.07
CA PRO A 39 -9.96 0.52 -11.55
C PRO A 39 -11.08 0.22 -10.54
N PHE A 40 -11.02 -0.93 -9.85
CA PHE A 40 -12.01 -1.28 -8.85
C PHE A 40 -12.05 -0.28 -7.69
N ILE A 41 -10.90 0.03 -7.10
CA ILE A 41 -10.78 1.01 -6.01
C ILE A 41 -11.32 2.38 -6.47
N LYS A 42 -10.93 2.82 -7.66
CA LYS A 42 -11.35 4.10 -8.24
C LYS A 42 -12.88 4.19 -8.37
N ASP A 43 -13.50 3.16 -8.93
CA ASP A 43 -14.96 3.14 -9.12
C ASP A 43 -15.69 3.04 -7.78
N SER A 44 -15.18 2.26 -6.83
CA SER A 44 -15.74 2.17 -5.48
C SER A 44 -15.71 3.52 -4.76
N LEU A 45 -14.61 4.27 -4.84
CA LEU A 45 -14.50 5.62 -4.28
C LEU A 45 -15.44 6.62 -4.96
N LYS A 46 -15.58 6.53 -6.29
CA LYS A 46 -16.52 7.35 -7.06
C LYS A 46 -17.98 7.08 -6.65
N ASN A 47 -18.34 5.81 -6.50
CA ASN A 47 -19.71 5.39 -6.14
C ASN A 47 -20.11 5.85 -4.74
N ILE A 48 -19.16 6.00 -3.83
CA ILE A 48 -19.41 6.59 -2.50
C ILE A 48 -19.27 8.11 -2.49
N GLY A 49 -19.07 8.77 -3.64
CA GLY A 49 -19.14 10.22 -3.78
C GLY A 49 -17.82 10.98 -3.62
N TYR A 50 -16.67 10.32 -3.67
CA TYR A 50 -15.38 11.02 -3.80
C TYR A 50 -15.07 11.26 -5.28
N SER A 51 -14.80 12.51 -5.64
CA SER A 51 -14.58 12.92 -7.04
C SER A 51 -13.33 13.79 -7.25
N GLY A 52 -12.48 13.92 -6.22
CA GLY A 52 -11.26 14.74 -6.26
C GLY A 52 -10.17 14.20 -7.20
N ARG A 53 -8.89 14.33 -6.84
CA ARG A 53 -7.80 13.58 -7.49
C ARG A 53 -7.53 12.29 -6.72
N LEU A 54 -7.18 11.19 -7.40
CA LEU A 54 -6.97 9.88 -6.77
C LEU A 54 -5.54 9.43 -7.07
N THR A 55 -4.78 9.18 -6.01
CA THR A 55 -3.52 8.45 -6.12
C THR A 55 -3.65 7.13 -5.38
N ILE A 56 -3.32 6.03 -6.04
CA ILE A 56 -3.24 4.69 -5.42
C ILE A 56 -1.78 4.29 -5.40
N THR A 57 -1.25 3.99 -4.22
CA THR A 57 0.15 3.60 -4.02
C THR A 57 0.20 2.24 -3.35
N ALA A 58 0.75 1.24 -4.04
CA ALA A 58 1.15 -0.03 -3.46
C ALA A 58 2.50 0.13 -2.75
N ILE A 59 2.52 -0.17 -1.46
CA ILE A 59 3.64 0.04 -0.55
C ILE A 59 4.03 -1.30 0.04
N GLY A 60 5.32 -1.62 0.01
CA GLY A 60 5.78 -2.87 0.57
C GLY A 60 7.19 -3.26 0.17
N ILE A 61 7.59 -4.46 0.59
CA ILE A 61 8.80 -5.13 0.14
C ILE A 61 8.53 -5.67 -1.26
N LEU A 62 8.65 -4.80 -2.27
CA LEU A 62 8.30 -5.15 -3.66
C LEU A 62 9.24 -6.20 -4.29
N THR A 63 10.37 -6.51 -3.66
CA THR A 63 11.23 -7.64 -4.06
C THR A 63 10.63 -9.01 -3.72
N GLU A 64 9.56 -9.04 -2.92
CA GLU A 64 8.81 -10.25 -2.55
C GLU A 64 7.48 -10.38 -3.32
N VAL A 65 7.22 -9.49 -4.28
CA VAL A 65 6.03 -9.51 -5.13
C VAL A 65 6.44 -9.84 -6.56
N ASP A 66 5.67 -10.69 -7.22
CA ASP A 66 5.94 -11.07 -8.61
C ASP A 66 6.00 -9.85 -9.54
N ASN A 67 7.03 -9.81 -10.37
CA ASN A 67 7.28 -8.70 -11.28
C ASN A 67 6.11 -8.48 -12.26
N GLU A 68 5.46 -9.56 -12.70
CA GLU A 68 4.28 -9.50 -13.56
C GLU A 68 3.09 -8.83 -12.86
N VAL A 69 2.91 -9.08 -11.56
CA VAL A 69 1.87 -8.42 -10.74
C VAL A 69 2.17 -6.93 -10.61
N LEU A 70 3.42 -6.57 -10.27
CA LEU A 70 3.83 -5.17 -10.17
C LEU A 70 3.67 -4.43 -11.51
N GLN A 71 4.02 -5.07 -12.62
CA GLN A 71 3.86 -4.52 -13.96
C GLN A 71 2.39 -4.28 -14.30
N ALA A 72 1.54 -5.26 -14.02
CA ALA A 72 0.11 -5.17 -14.25
C ALA A 72 -0.51 -4.03 -13.42
N LEU A 73 -0.16 -3.90 -12.14
CA LEU A 73 -0.61 -2.80 -11.28
C LEU A 73 -0.15 -1.43 -11.83
N CYS A 74 1.15 -1.30 -12.13
CA CYS A 74 1.74 -0.09 -12.69
C CYS A 74 1.05 0.31 -14.01
N SER A 75 0.71 -0.66 -14.88
CA SER A 75 0.04 -0.40 -16.16
C SER A 75 -1.36 0.24 -16.02
N THR A 76 -1.98 0.10 -14.84
CA THR A 76 -3.29 0.68 -14.52
C THR A 76 -3.20 2.01 -13.74
N GLY A 77 -1.99 2.54 -13.57
CA GLY A 77 -1.75 3.80 -12.87
C GLY A 77 -1.56 3.67 -11.36
N VAL A 78 -1.39 2.45 -10.84
CA VAL A 78 -1.00 2.25 -9.43
C VAL A 78 0.49 2.57 -9.26
N SER A 79 0.80 3.52 -8.38
CA SER A 79 2.17 3.86 -8.00
C SER A 79 2.78 2.75 -7.15
N LEU A 80 4.09 2.54 -7.26
CA LEU A 80 4.83 1.52 -6.53
C LEU A 80 5.85 2.19 -5.60
N TYR A 81 5.81 1.85 -4.31
CA TYR A 81 6.72 2.36 -3.31
C TYR A 81 7.38 1.19 -2.56
N HIS A 82 8.63 0.91 -2.90
CA HIS A 82 9.42 -0.12 -2.24
C HIS A 82 9.95 0.36 -0.88
N ILE A 83 9.80 -0.48 0.15
CA ILE A 83 10.41 -0.31 1.46
C ILE A 83 11.29 -1.51 1.81
N PRO A 84 12.44 -1.30 2.50
CA PRO A 84 13.42 -2.37 2.75
C PRO A 84 13.00 -3.37 3.83
N THR A 85 12.09 -2.97 4.72
CA THR A 85 11.68 -3.71 5.91
C THR A 85 10.17 -3.56 6.14
N GLU A 86 9.59 -4.43 6.96
CA GLU A 86 8.14 -4.48 7.21
C GLU A 86 7.56 -3.22 7.91
N GLY A 87 8.39 -2.24 8.30
CA GLY A 87 7.94 -1.02 8.96
C GLY A 87 7.44 0.04 7.98
N VAL A 88 6.11 0.16 7.85
CA VAL A 88 5.50 1.11 6.89
C VAL A 88 5.35 2.55 7.44
N VAL A 89 5.28 2.76 8.77
CA VAL A 89 4.97 4.10 9.36
C VAL A 89 5.91 5.21 8.90
N ARG A 90 7.23 5.01 9.03
CA ARG A 90 8.21 6.04 8.61
C ARG A 90 8.10 6.38 7.10
N PRO A 91 8.02 5.38 6.19
CA PRO A 91 7.67 5.62 4.79
C PRO A 91 6.36 6.40 4.59
N LEU A 92 5.29 6.02 5.30
CA LEU A 92 3.99 6.70 5.23
C LEU A 92 4.08 8.17 5.64
N CYS A 93 4.80 8.49 6.73
CA CYS A 93 5.02 9.88 7.13
C CYS A 93 5.70 10.72 6.03
N ARG A 94 6.61 10.13 5.25
CA ARG A 94 7.24 10.84 4.13
C ARG A 94 6.26 11.06 2.99
N LEU A 95 5.44 10.06 2.68
CA LEU A 95 4.39 10.16 1.67
C LEU A 95 3.36 11.25 2.00
N LEU A 96 3.04 11.48 3.28
CA LEU A 96 2.13 12.57 3.68
C LEU A 96 2.57 13.95 3.21
N ASN A 97 3.87 14.20 3.07
CA ASN A 97 4.36 15.50 2.62
C ASN A 97 3.89 15.85 1.21
N ASP A 98 3.59 14.84 0.39
CA ASP A 98 3.10 15.01 -0.98
C ASP A 98 1.57 15.22 -1.03
N TYR A 99 0.87 15.03 0.09
CA TYR A 99 -0.59 15.09 0.20
C TYR A 99 -1.03 15.99 1.37
N PRO A 100 -0.86 17.32 1.29
CA PRO A 100 -1.26 18.22 2.37
C PRO A 100 -2.80 18.30 2.53
N PRO A 101 -3.33 18.53 3.75
CA PRO A 101 -4.76 18.78 3.96
C PRO A 101 -5.27 20.05 3.23
N PRO A 102 -6.57 20.09 2.84
CA PRO A 102 -7.59 19.05 3.00
C PRO A 102 -7.38 17.87 2.04
N ALA A 103 -7.31 16.66 2.59
CA ALA A 103 -7.13 15.43 1.83
C ALA A 103 -7.84 14.24 2.50
N ASN A 104 -8.27 13.30 1.67
CA ASN A 104 -8.83 12.02 2.10
C ASN A 104 -7.73 10.95 2.07
N LEU A 105 -7.64 10.15 3.12
CA LEU A 105 -6.66 9.07 3.23
C LEU A 105 -7.37 7.73 3.45
N MET A 106 -7.10 6.76 2.58
CA MET A 106 -7.53 5.37 2.75
C MET A 106 -6.30 4.49 2.94
N VAL A 107 -6.32 3.61 3.95
CA VAL A 107 -5.25 2.64 4.19
C VAL A 107 -5.79 1.22 4.06
N LEU A 108 -5.15 0.42 3.21
CA LEU A 108 -5.44 -1.00 3.01
C LEU A 108 -4.27 -1.82 3.60
N SER A 109 -4.35 -2.19 4.88
CA SER A 109 -3.38 -3.07 5.55
C SER A 109 -4.07 -3.94 6.59
N ARG A 110 -3.41 -5.05 6.97
CA ARG A 110 -3.82 -5.94 8.07
C ARG A 110 -2.95 -5.77 9.33
N GLN A 111 -2.05 -4.79 9.35
CA GLN A 111 -1.17 -4.54 10.48
C GLN A 111 -1.84 -3.61 11.50
N GLY A 112 -2.29 -4.16 12.63
CA GLY A 112 -2.95 -3.39 13.69
C GLY A 112 -2.07 -2.32 14.36
N PHE A 113 -0.74 -2.39 14.26
CA PHE A 113 0.11 -1.33 14.83
C PHE A 113 -0.01 0.02 14.07
N LEU A 114 -0.60 0.02 12.88
CA LEU A 114 -0.90 1.25 12.14
C LEU A 114 -2.09 2.01 12.71
N ASP A 115 -2.92 1.38 13.55
CA ASP A 115 -4.15 1.98 14.06
C ASP A 115 -3.87 3.25 14.86
N GLN A 116 -2.82 3.25 15.70
CA GLN A 116 -2.43 4.44 16.45
C GLN A 116 -1.95 5.56 15.52
N PHE A 117 -1.18 5.21 14.49
CA PHE A 117 -0.70 6.17 13.49
C PHE A 117 -1.87 6.77 12.72
N ILE A 118 -2.80 5.96 12.22
CA ILE A 118 -3.96 6.43 11.45
C ILE A 118 -4.90 7.25 12.34
N ARG A 119 -5.11 6.83 13.59
CA ARG A 119 -5.86 7.62 14.58
C ARG A 119 -5.22 8.98 14.84
N SER A 120 -3.89 9.10 14.83
CA SER A 120 -3.23 10.40 14.96
C SER A 120 -3.49 11.33 13.77
N LEU A 121 -3.78 10.76 12.59
CA LEU A 121 -4.07 11.50 11.36
C LEU A 121 -5.54 11.92 11.23
N SER A 122 -6.46 11.35 12.02
CA SER A 122 -7.89 11.67 11.91
C SER A 122 -8.24 13.10 12.37
N SER A 123 -7.31 13.81 12.99
CA SER A 123 -7.46 15.24 13.33
C SER A 123 -7.13 16.17 12.16
N THR A 124 -6.46 15.68 11.12
CA THR A 124 -5.95 16.48 10.00
C THR A 124 -6.43 16.00 8.63
N TYR A 125 -6.75 14.72 8.49
CA TYR A 125 -7.23 14.08 7.26
C TYR A 125 -8.61 13.47 7.45
N ASN A 126 -9.40 13.46 6.39
CA ASN A 126 -10.59 12.62 6.36
C ASN A 126 -10.17 11.15 6.08
N ILE A 127 -10.21 10.32 7.12
CA ILE A 127 -9.79 8.92 7.02
C ILE A 127 -10.92 8.04 6.49
N LEU A 128 -10.71 7.39 5.35
CA LEU A 128 -11.65 6.47 4.73
C LEU A 128 -11.50 5.07 5.35
N GLY A 129 -12.46 4.66 6.18
CA GLY A 129 -12.72 3.24 6.50
C GLY A 129 -11.69 2.51 7.38
N SER A 130 -10.91 3.20 8.21
CA SER A 130 -9.75 2.60 8.90
C SER A 130 -9.99 2.03 10.31
N ILE A 131 -11.19 1.60 10.68
CA ILE A 131 -11.36 0.85 11.95
C ILE A 131 -12.26 -0.37 11.71
N TYR A 132 -11.65 -1.55 11.65
CA TYR A 132 -12.32 -2.85 11.75
C TYR A 132 -11.54 -3.70 12.78
N PRO A 133 -12.18 -4.38 13.75
CA PRO A 133 -13.57 -4.32 14.18
C PRO A 133 -13.72 -3.62 15.54
N GLU A 134 -14.66 -2.69 15.65
CA GLU A 134 -15.60 -2.74 16.78
C GLU A 134 -16.96 -2.20 16.30
N ARG A 135 -17.89 -3.14 16.06
CA ARG A 135 -19.34 -2.96 15.95
C ARG A 135 -19.84 -1.51 15.73
N SER A 136 -19.75 -0.94 14.53
CA SER A 136 -20.74 0.07 14.09
C SER A 136 -20.74 0.51 12.61
N ILE A 137 -19.94 -0.04 11.69
CA ILE A 137 -20.10 0.33 10.26
C ILE A 137 -21.16 -0.55 9.61
N ARG A 138 -22.43 -0.25 9.91
CA ARG A 138 -23.56 -0.78 9.16
C ARG A 138 -23.74 0.02 7.86
N TYR A 139 -23.40 -0.66 6.77
CA TYR A 139 -23.94 -0.54 5.39
C TYR A 139 -23.33 0.49 4.42
N GLY A 140 -22.19 0.09 3.89
CA GLY A 140 -21.87 -0.04 2.47
C GLY A 140 -20.66 -0.98 2.43
N PHE A 141 -20.76 -2.15 1.80
CA PHE A 141 -19.79 -3.27 1.88
C PHE A 141 -19.86 -4.15 3.16
N ALA A 142 -20.98 -4.87 3.37
CA ALA A 142 -21.02 -5.97 4.33
C ALA A 142 -21.94 -7.14 3.90
N ARG A 143 -21.37 -8.34 3.77
CA ARG A 143 -22.03 -9.62 4.11
C ARG A 143 -21.01 -10.57 4.77
N SER A 144 -21.40 -11.04 5.96
CA SER A 144 -20.80 -12.03 6.88
C SER A 144 -19.51 -11.68 7.63
N GLU A 145 -19.45 -12.18 8.86
CA GLU A 145 -18.49 -11.89 9.92
C GLU A 145 -17.04 -12.21 9.49
N GLU A 146 -16.10 -11.32 9.83
CA GLU A 146 -14.65 -11.31 9.46
C GLU A 146 -14.22 -10.59 8.15
N CYS A 147 -15.01 -9.64 7.63
CA CYS A 147 -14.61 -8.87 6.44
C CYS A 147 -13.56 -7.78 6.70
N TYR A 148 -12.30 -8.06 6.42
CA TYR A 148 -11.30 -7.03 6.12
C TYR A 148 -11.71 -6.30 4.83
N LEU A 149 -11.59 -4.97 4.77
CA LEU A 149 -11.95 -4.16 3.58
C LEU A 149 -11.33 -4.70 2.27
N TRP A 150 -10.11 -5.23 2.36
CA TRP A 150 -9.44 -5.92 1.26
C TRP A 150 -10.18 -7.18 0.80
N GLU A 151 -10.64 -8.03 1.73
CA GLU A 151 -11.38 -9.25 1.38
C GLU A 151 -12.73 -8.93 0.74
N THR A 152 -13.40 -7.87 1.19
CA THR A 152 -14.63 -7.42 0.55
C THR A 152 -14.36 -6.93 -0.88
N PHE A 153 -13.27 -6.19 -1.10
CA PHE A 153 -12.88 -5.78 -2.45
C PHE A 153 -12.62 -7.00 -3.34
N LEU A 154 -11.92 -8.01 -2.83
CA LEU A 154 -11.64 -9.22 -3.59
C LEU A 154 -12.93 -10.02 -3.88
N ALA A 155 -13.85 -10.13 -2.92
CA ALA A 155 -15.14 -10.79 -3.11
C ALA A 155 -15.98 -10.09 -4.20
N ASP A 156 -16.01 -8.76 -4.19
CA ASP A 156 -16.73 -7.96 -5.19
C ASP A 156 -16.07 -8.04 -6.58
N ILE A 157 -14.73 -8.11 -6.66
CA ILE A 157 -14.01 -8.31 -7.92
C ILE A 157 -14.30 -9.70 -8.51
N ARG A 158 -14.45 -10.72 -7.65
CA ARG A 158 -14.77 -12.10 -8.06
C ARG A 158 -16.23 -12.29 -8.47
N SER A 159 -17.11 -11.36 -8.11
CA SER A 159 -18.55 -11.48 -8.36
C SER A 159 -18.86 -11.34 -9.86
N PRO A 160 -19.55 -12.30 -10.50
CA PRO A 160 -19.91 -12.20 -11.92
C PRO A 160 -20.99 -11.14 -12.22
N THR A 161 -21.58 -10.54 -11.18
CA THR A 161 -22.59 -9.47 -11.31
C THR A 161 -21.99 -8.09 -11.60
N THR A 162 -20.68 -7.91 -11.49
CA THR A 162 -19.96 -6.70 -11.94
C THR A 162 -19.68 -6.79 -13.44
N VAL A 163 -20.73 -6.94 -14.26
CA VAL A 163 -20.67 -6.49 -15.65
C VAL A 163 -20.55 -4.98 -15.58
N ARG A 164 -19.31 -4.50 -15.48
CA ARG A 164 -19.00 -3.09 -15.59
C ARG A 164 -19.04 -2.78 -17.08
N GLU A 165 -20.17 -2.25 -17.54
CA GLU A 165 -20.19 -1.61 -18.84
C GLU A 165 -19.00 -0.63 -18.92
N PRO A 166 -18.25 -0.59 -20.04
CA PRO A 166 -17.28 0.47 -20.26
C PRO A 166 -18.08 1.76 -20.39
N LEU A 167 -18.27 2.47 -19.28
CA LEU A 167 -18.89 3.78 -19.32
C LEU A 167 -17.98 4.68 -20.15
N LEU A 168 -18.54 5.17 -21.26
CA LEU A 168 -17.97 6.22 -22.08
C LEU A 168 -17.48 7.38 -21.18
N PRO A 169 -16.44 8.12 -21.60
CA PRO A 169 -15.87 9.18 -20.79
C PRO A 169 -16.86 10.34 -20.64
N GLU A 170 -17.71 10.31 -19.62
CA GLU A 170 -18.61 11.42 -19.29
C GLU A 170 -18.06 12.30 -18.15
N ALA A 171 -17.91 13.58 -18.51
CA ALA A 171 -17.91 14.82 -17.73
C ALA A 171 -17.79 14.71 -16.19
N GLY A 172 -16.63 14.26 -15.73
CA GLY A 172 -16.27 14.26 -14.31
C GLY A 172 -14.93 13.58 -14.08
N GLN A 173 -14.03 13.74 -15.05
CA GLN A 173 -12.78 12.99 -15.09
C GLN A 173 -11.90 13.44 -13.94
N TRP A 174 -11.54 12.50 -13.06
CA TRP A 174 -10.39 12.64 -12.16
C TRP A 174 -9.26 13.27 -12.98
N ARG A 175 -8.74 14.42 -12.56
CA ARG A 175 -7.66 15.10 -13.28
C ARG A 175 -6.42 14.21 -13.22
N THR A 176 -6.24 13.36 -14.22
CA THR A 176 -5.07 12.51 -14.37
C THR A 176 -3.88 13.37 -14.79
N MET A 177 -2.82 13.40 -13.98
CA MET A 177 -1.49 13.82 -14.44
C MET A 177 -0.38 13.13 -13.64
N ALA A 178 0.75 12.96 -14.34
CA ALA A 178 1.91 12.10 -14.09
C ALA A 178 1.61 10.59 -14.17
N GLY A 179 2.47 9.85 -14.87
CA GLY A 179 2.46 8.39 -14.83
C GLY A 179 2.68 7.88 -13.39
N PRO A 180 2.44 6.59 -13.13
CA PRO A 180 2.61 6.00 -11.80
C PRO A 180 4.01 6.32 -11.26
N ALA A 181 4.08 6.77 -10.01
CA ALA A 181 5.34 7.01 -9.33
C ALA A 181 5.98 5.67 -8.96
N LEU A 182 7.29 5.51 -9.23
CA LEU A 182 8.04 4.30 -8.94
C LEU A 182 9.20 4.67 -8.02
N PHE A 183 9.03 4.48 -6.72
CA PHE A 183 9.97 4.95 -5.72
C PHE A 183 10.59 3.80 -4.94
N CYS A 184 11.90 3.86 -4.74
CA CYS A 184 12.62 2.94 -3.88
C CYS A 184 13.09 3.67 -2.62
N GLY A 185 12.49 3.34 -1.47
CA GLY A 185 12.79 3.93 -0.17
C GLY A 185 14.19 3.58 0.35
N SER A 186 14.69 2.39 0.05
CA SER A 186 16.04 1.94 0.43
C SER A 186 17.10 2.79 -0.28
N CYS A 187 16.89 3.06 -1.56
CA CYS A 187 17.84 3.76 -2.41
C CYS A 187 17.61 5.27 -2.47
N LYS A 188 16.45 5.74 -2.00
CA LYS A 188 15.94 7.11 -2.17
C LYS A 188 15.92 7.53 -3.64
N LEU A 189 15.43 6.64 -4.50
CA LEU A 189 15.41 6.83 -5.94
C LEU A 189 13.97 6.86 -6.46
N ASP A 190 13.63 7.91 -7.20
CA ASP A 190 12.46 7.97 -8.08
C ASP A 190 12.90 7.53 -9.49
N LEU A 191 12.34 6.43 -9.98
CA LEU A 191 12.66 5.85 -11.27
C LEU A 191 11.56 6.14 -12.29
N LYS A 192 11.96 6.49 -13.51
CA LYS A 192 11.04 6.66 -14.63
C LYS A 192 10.92 5.36 -15.42
N GLY A 193 9.71 4.83 -15.48
CA GLY A 193 9.38 3.62 -16.23
C GLY A 193 9.60 2.32 -15.45
N PHE A 194 8.68 1.37 -15.67
CA PHE A 194 8.64 0.11 -14.94
C PHE A 194 9.89 -0.74 -15.13
N GLN A 195 10.42 -0.84 -16.36
CA GLN A 195 11.60 -1.68 -16.63
C GLN A 195 12.83 -1.20 -15.85
N SER A 196 13.06 0.12 -15.78
CA SER A 196 14.13 0.71 -14.99
C SER A 196 13.98 0.37 -13.51
N PHE A 197 12.75 0.46 -12.99
CA PHE A 197 12.42 0.12 -11.61
C PHE A 197 12.60 -1.37 -11.31
N ALA A 198 12.12 -2.26 -12.18
CA ALA A 198 12.31 -3.70 -12.04
C ALA A 198 13.79 -4.10 -12.09
N ASN A 199 14.55 -3.58 -13.06
CA ASN A 199 15.99 -3.80 -13.16
C ASN A 199 16.70 -3.30 -11.89
N HIS A 200 16.26 -2.16 -11.34
CA HIS A 200 16.78 -1.64 -10.09
C HIS A 200 16.53 -2.58 -8.91
N LEU A 201 15.30 -3.07 -8.72
CA LEU A 201 14.97 -4.02 -7.64
C LEU A 201 15.73 -5.35 -7.78
N CYS A 202 16.08 -5.76 -9.01
CA CYS A 202 16.88 -6.96 -9.26
C CYS A 202 18.40 -6.74 -9.10
N SER A 203 18.87 -5.50 -8.93
CA SER A 203 20.30 -5.19 -8.88
C SER A 203 20.96 -5.66 -7.57
N LYS A 204 22.25 -5.99 -7.65
CA LYS A 204 23.08 -6.32 -6.49
C LYS A 204 23.18 -5.13 -5.54
N GLU A 205 23.31 -3.93 -6.08
CA GLU A 205 23.44 -2.69 -5.33
C GLU A 205 22.19 -2.43 -4.48
N HIS A 206 21.02 -2.71 -5.04
CA HIS A 206 19.76 -2.64 -4.30
C HIS A 206 19.72 -3.68 -3.17
N ALA A 207 20.05 -4.95 -3.46
CA ALA A 207 20.05 -6.01 -2.46
C ALA A 207 21.01 -5.70 -1.29
N LEU A 208 22.20 -5.15 -1.56
CA LEU A 208 23.13 -4.70 -0.51
C LEU A 208 22.57 -3.54 0.32
N LYS A 209 21.87 -2.59 -0.31
CA LYS A 209 21.21 -1.50 0.41
C LYS A 209 20.10 -2.03 1.30
N ASP A 210 19.22 -2.90 0.80
CA ASP A 210 18.17 -3.55 1.59
C ASP A 210 18.72 -4.31 2.79
N LEU A 211 19.86 -4.98 2.61
CA LEU A 211 20.53 -5.72 3.68
C LEU A 211 21.03 -4.76 4.78
N HIS A 212 21.55 -3.59 4.38
CA HIS A 212 21.97 -2.55 5.32
C HIS A 212 20.82 -2.02 6.18
N TYR A 213 19.58 -2.02 5.69
CA TYR A 213 18.40 -1.60 6.44
C TYR A 213 17.83 -2.69 7.37
N GLN A 214 18.33 -3.93 7.32
CA GLN A 214 17.85 -4.96 8.23
C GLN A 214 18.27 -4.64 9.68
N PRO A 215 17.33 -4.65 10.63
CA PRO A 215 17.65 -4.49 12.05
C PRO A 215 18.53 -5.65 12.52
N PHE A 216 19.44 -5.39 13.46
CA PHE A 216 20.35 -6.37 14.07
C PHE A 216 21.25 -7.11 13.07
N GLY A 217 22.44 -6.56 12.79
CA GLY A 217 23.46 -7.23 11.99
C GLY A 217 23.37 -7.01 10.48
N GLY A 218 22.34 -6.32 9.97
CA GLY A 218 22.19 -6.00 8.55
C GLY A 218 23.37 -5.25 7.93
N ALA A 219 23.93 -4.24 8.62
CA ALA A 219 25.09 -3.49 8.14
C ALA A 219 26.35 -4.37 8.01
N ARG A 220 26.57 -5.29 8.96
CA ARG A 220 27.68 -6.25 8.93
C ARG A 220 27.47 -7.28 7.81
N ALA A 221 26.27 -7.84 7.71
CA ALA A 221 25.92 -8.77 6.64
C ALA A 221 26.10 -8.11 5.26
N ALA A 222 25.72 -6.85 5.09
CA ALA A 222 25.92 -6.10 3.84
C ALA A 222 27.40 -5.92 3.49
N PHE A 223 28.26 -5.72 4.49
CA PHE A 223 29.71 -5.63 4.28
C PHE A 223 30.30 -6.98 3.85
N GLU A 224 29.94 -8.05 4.54
CA GLU A 224 30.41 -9.42 4.27
C GLU A 224 29.91 -9.94 2.91
N SER A 225 28.75 -9.47 2.46
CA SER A 225 28.10 -9.95 1.22
C SER A 225 28.55 -9.23 -0.05
N LYS A 226 29.51 -8.29 0.01
CA LYS A 226 29.98 -7.54 -1.17
C LYS A 226 30.53 -8.42 -2.29
N GLY A 227 31.08 -9.59 -1.96
CA GLY A 227 31.60 -10.56 -2.94
C GLY A 227 30.53 -11.46 -3.56
N LEU A 228 29.32 -11.50 -3.01
CA LEU A 228 28.25 -12.40 -3.44
C LEU A 228 27.48 -11.83 -4.65
N ASP A 229 26.80 -12.69 -5.40
CA ASP A 229 25.85 -12.27 -6.42
C ASP A 229 24.52 -11.78 -5.79
N ALA A 230 23.66 -11.18 -6.62
CA ALA A 230 22.39 -10.60 -6.17
C ALA A 230 21.42 -11.63 -5.59
N ASP A 231 21.41 -12.87 -6.12
CA ASP A 231 20.50 -13.93 -5.69
C ASP A 231 20.90 -14.48 -4.31
N ALA A 232 22.20 -14.65 -4.07
CA ALA A 232 22.72 -15.03 -2.77
C ALA A 232 22.36 -13.99 -1.68
N ILE A 233 22.49 -12.70 -1.99
CA ILE A 233 22.13 -11.60 -1.06
C ILE A 233 20.62 -11.60 -0.81
N ARG A 234 19.79 -11.77 -1.85
CA ARG A 234 18.34 -11.92 -1.71
C ARG A 234 17.95 -13.12 -0.83
N GLY A 235 18.64 -14.25 -1.00
CA GLY A 235 18.45 -15.43 -0.16
C GLY A 235 18.81 -15.19 1.31
N MET A 236 19.82 -14.35 1.59
CA MET A 236 20.13 -13.91 2.96
C MET A 236 19.04 -12.98 3.52
N LEU A 237 18.61 -11.99 2.73
CA LEU A 237 17.53 -11.07 3.11
C LEU A 237 16.26 -11.82 3.50
N LYS A 238 15.85 -12.80 2.69
CA LYS A 238 14.68 -13.63 2.96
C LYS A 238 14.81 -14.35 4.31
N ARG A 239 15.96 -15.00 4.56
CA ARG A 239 16.23 -15.70 5.82
C ARG A 239 16.23 -14.76 7.03
N LEU A 240 16.78 -13.55 6.90
CA LEU A 240 16.79 -12.57 7.99
C LEU A 240 15.39 -12.04 8.32
N ARG A 241 14.53 -11.87 7.30
CA ARG A 241 13.14 -11.43 7.48
C ARG A 241 12.27 -12.52 8.10
N GLU A 242 12.51 -13.78 7.74
CA GLU A 242 11.81 -14.96 8.27
C GLU A 242 12.34 -15.41 9.64
N ALA A 243 13.52 -14.93 10.06
CA ALA A 243 14.10 -15.30 11.34
C ALA A 243 13.17 -14.87 12.49
N PRO A 244 12.93 -15.74 13.49
CA PRO A 244 12.19 -15.37 14.68
C PRO A 244 12.83 -14.13 15.30
N ARG A 245 12.06 -13.07 15.47
CA ARG A 245 12.53 -11.92 16.26
C ARG A 245 12.75 -12.46 17.67
N GLN A 246 14.00 -12.52 18.12
CA GLN A 246 14.26 -12.73 19.54
C GLN A 246 13.53 -11.59 20.26
N PRO A 247 12.70 -11.89 21.28
CA PRO A 247 12.21 -10.83 22.14
C PRO A 247 13.45 -10.08 22.63
N LEU A 248 13.44 -8.75 22.47
CA LEU A 248 14.37 -7.89 23.20
C LEU A 248 14.21 -8.34 24.64
N TYR A 249 15.26 -8.94 25.20
CA TYR A 249 15.29 -9.20 26.63
C TYR A 249 14.99 -7.85 27.28
N ASP A 250 13.92 -7.80 28.05
CA ASP A 250 13.77 -6.77 29.07
C ASP A 250 15.05 -6.87 29.88
N GLU A 251 15.93 -5.87 29.76
CA GLU A 251 16.92 -5.56 30.78
C GLU A 251 16.10 -5.06 31.99
N ASP A 252 15.37 -5.98 32.61
CA ASP A 252 14.83 -5.83 33.95
C ASP A 252 16.04 -5.85 34.88
N ASP A 253 16.32 -4.66 35.42
CA ASP A 253 16.86 -4.41 36.75
C ASP A 253 18.09 -5.25 37.18
N GLU A 254 19.28 -4.70 36.95
CA GLU A 254 20.42 -4.93 37.84
C GLU A 254 20.67 -3.69 38.72
N ASP A 255 20.36 -3.90 40.01
CA ASP A 255 20.83 -3.28 41.27
C ASP A 255 20.47 -1.84 41.66
#